data_AF-A0A2K3LT87-F1
#
_entry.id   AF-A0A2K3LT87-F1
#
_cell.length_a   1.000
_cell.length_b   1.000
_cell.length_c   1.000
_cell.angle_alpha   90.00
_cell.angle_beta   90.00
_cell.angle_gamma   90.00
#
_symmetry.space_group_name_H-M   'P 1'
#
loop_
_entity.id
_entity.type
_entity.pdbx_description
1 polymer ?
#
loop_
_entity_poly.entity_id
_entity_poly.type
_entity_poly.pdbx_seq_one_letter_code
_entity_poly.pdbx_strand_id
1 'polypeptide(L)' 'GYVGIHSSGFRDFLLKPELLRAIVDSGFEHPSEGKLAAPL' A
#
# COMPACT_ATOMS: atom_id res chain seq x y z
N GLY A 1 16.05 -13.87 -8.95
CA GLY A 1 15.28 -12.64 -8.71
C GLY A 1 13.82 -13.01 -8.70
N TYR A 2 13.18 -12.95 -7.54
CA TYR A 2 11.77 -13.29 -7.40
C TYR A 2 10.94 -12.11 -7.91
N VAL A 3 10.83 -12.00 -9.24
CA VAL A 3 9.90 -11.12 -9.93
C VAL A 3 8.59 -11.89 -10.04
N GLY A 4 7.79 -11.89 -8.99
CA GLY A 4 6.60 -12.73 -9.01
C GLY A 4 5.77 -12.76 -7.75
N ILE A 5 5.31 -11.61 -7.26
CA ILE A 5 3.98 -11.48 -6.64
C ILE A 5 3.49 -10.09 -7.05
N HIS A 6 2.27 -9.95 -7.57
CA HIS A 6 1.69 -8.65 -7.92
C HIS A 6 1.85 -7.69 -6.74
N SER A 7 2.77 -6.72 -6.83
CA SER A 7 2.85 -5.67 -5.82
C SER A 7 1.68 -4.74 -6.04
N SER A 8 0.69 -4.74 -5.16
CA SER A 8 -0.35 -3.72 -5.19
C SER A 8 0.30 -2.36 -4.93
N GLY A 9 -0.13 -1.34 -5.67
CA GLY A 9 0.31 0.03 -5.48
C GLY A 9 -0.69 0.80 -4.63
N PHE A 10 -0.26 1.90 -4.00
CA PHE A 10 -1.20 2.76 -3.28
C PHE A 10 -2.27 3.39 -4.18
N ARG A 11 -2.02 3.46 -5.49
CA ARG A 11 -2.98 3.95 -6.52
C ARG A 11 -4.17 3.02 -6.74
N ASP A 12 -4.04 1.75 -6.35
CA ASP A 12 -5.13 0.79 -6.43
C ASP A 12 -6.16 1.03 -5.31
N PHE A 13 -5.75 1.72 -4.24
CA PHE A 13 -6.67 2.28 -3.27
C PHE A 13 -7.22 3.60 -3.81
N LEU A 14 -8.55 3.75 -3.81
CA LEU A 14 -9.27 4.96 -4.23
C LEU A 14 -9.09 6.12 -3.23
N LEU A 15 -7.84 6.47 -2.93
CA LEU A 15 -7.45 7.53 -2.00
C LEU A 15 -7.58 8.89 -2.67
N LYS A 16 -7.74 9.92 -1.83
CA LYS A 16 -7.68 11.29 -2.30
C LYS A 16 -6.27 11.63 -2.84
N PRO A 17 -6.14 12.49 -3.85
CA PRO A 17 -4.83 12.84 -4.43
C PRO A 17 -3.81 13.36 -3.40
N GLU A 18 -4.24 14.13 -2.41
CA GLU A 18 -3.36 14.65 -1.36
C GLU A 18 -2.76 13.55 -0.47
N LEU A 19 -3.50 12.45 -0.25
CA LEU A 19 -3.01 11.31 0.51
C LEU A 19 -2.01 10.49 -0.30
N LEU A 20 -2.30 10.25 -1.59
CA LEU A 20 -1.35 9.59 -2.49
C LEU A 20 -0.03 10.36 -2.57
N ARG A 21 -0.08 11.70 -2.63
CA ARG A 21 1.10 12.55 -2.61
C ARG A 21 1.88 12.38 -1.30
N ALA A 22 1.21 12.47 -0.16
CA ALA A 22 1.87 12.33 1.15
C ALA A 22 2.56 10.98 1.33
N ILE A 23 1.97 9.89 0.83
CA ILE A 23 2.54 8.53 0.86
C ILE A 23 3.85 8.47 0.06
N VAL A 24 3.84 8.98 -1.18
CA VAL A 24 5.02 9.01 -2.05
C VAL A 24 6.11 9.92 -1.49
N ASP A 25 5.74 11.10 -1.00
CA ASP A 25 6.68 12.07 -0.41
C ASP A 25 7.32 11.51 0.88
N SER A 26 6.65 10.58 1.56
CA SER A 26 7.17 9.86 2.73
C SER A 26 8.02 8.63 2.36
N GLY A 27 8.14 8.29 1.07
CA GLY A 27 8.96 7.18 0.58
C GLY A 27 8.31 5.80 0.64
N PHE A 28 6.98 5.70 0.78
CA PHE A 28 6.30 4.41 0.76
C PHE A 28 5.98 3.96 -0.67
N GLU A 29 6.45 2.77 -1.04
CA GLU A 29 6.27 2.22 -2.40
C GLU A 29 5.18 1.13 -2.47
N HIS A 30 5.03 0.35 -1.40
CA HIS A 30 4.09 -0.78 -1.34
C HIS A 30 3.28 -0.80 -0.03
N PRO A 31 1.98 -1.11 -0.08
CA PRO A 31 1.16 -1.30 1.11
C PRO A 31 1.53 -2.60 1.83
N SER A 32 1.39 -2.61 3.16
CA SER A 32 1.57 -3.82 3.96
C SER A 32 0.34 -4.72 3.91
N GLU A 33 0.52 -6.03 4.00
CA GLU A 33 -0.57 -6.99 4.23
C GLU A 33 -1.17 -6.75 5.62
N GLY A 34 -2.34 -6.11 5.67
CA GLY A 34 -3.06 -5.87 6.92
C GLY A 34 -3.49 -7.20 7.55
N LYS A 35 -3.04 -7.50 8.77
CA LYS A 35 -3.55 -8.65 9.52
C LYS A 35 -4.89 -8.26 10.15
N LEU A 36 -5.96 -8.98 9.81
CA LEU A 36 -7.21 -8.88 10.58
C LEU A 36 -6.87 -9.33 12.00
N ALA A 37 -6.92 -8.41 12.98
CA ALA A 37 -6.83 -8.81 14.37
C ALA A 37 -8.00 -9.76 14.62
N ALA A 38 -7.70 -11.05 14.85
CA ALA A 38 -8.72 -12.03 15.18
C ALA A 38 -9.51 -11.53 16.40
N PRO A 39 -10.84 -11.66 16.44
CA PRO A 39 -11.59 -11.35 17.64
C PRO A 39 -11.08 -12.27 18.76
N LEU A 40 -10.68 -11.66 19.88
CA LEU A 40 -10.30 -12.36 21.11
C LEU A 40 -11.49 -13.13 21.67
#